data_AF-W8YYV8-F1
#
_entry.id   AF-W8YYV8-F1
#
_cell.length_a   1.000
_cell.length_b   1.000
_cell.length_c   1.000
_cell.angle_alpha   90.00
_cell.angle_beta   90.00
_cell.angle_gamma   90.00
#
_symmetry.space_group_name_H-M   'P 1'
#
loop_
_entity.id
_entity.type
_entity.pdbx_description
1 polymer ?
#
loop_
_entity_poly.entity_id
_entity_poly.type
_entity_poly.pdbx_seq_one_letter_code
_entity_poly.pdbx_strand_id
1 'polypeptide(L)' 'GLAGAFADSWLGATVQAMYRCRVCGSETERAVHCGSASERIRGFGWMTNDAVNLLSSLMAGALAALLGELL' A
#
# COMPACT_ATOMS: atom_id res chain seq x y z
N GLY A 1 -13.35 6.93 -8.15
CA GLY A 1 -13.92 6.18 -9.30
C GLY A 1 -13.24 4.83 -9.43
N LEU A 2 -13.85 3.87 -10.14
CA LEU A 2 -13.35 2.49 -10.31
C LEU A 2 -11.86 2.41 -10.71
N ALA A 3 -11.40 3.27 -11.63
CA ALA A 3 -9.99 3.34 -12.04
C ALA A 3 -9.04 3.68 -10.88
N GLY A 4 -9.46 4.54 -9.94
CA GLY A 4 -8.71 4.84 -8.73
C GLY A 4 -8.65 3.66 -7.76
N ALA A 5 -9.73 2.88 -7.65
CA ALA A 5 -9.76 1.67 -6.82
C ALA A 5 -8.87 0.55 -7.38
N PHE A 6 -8.80 0.42 -8.71
CA PHE A 6 -7.86 -0.49 -9.38
C PHE A 6 -6.41 -0.05 -9.21
N ALA A 7 -6.11 1.25 -9.40
CA ALA A 7 -4.77 1.78 -9.19
C ALA A 7 -4.30 1.58 -7.74
N ASP A 8 -5.18 1.84 -6.76
CA ASP A 8 -4.89 1.63 -5.34
C ASP A 8 -4.64 0.16 -5.00
N SER A 9 -5.48 -0.75 -5.51
CA SER A 9 -5.27 -2.20 -5.36
C SER A 9 -3.98 -2.68 -6.04
N TRP A 10 -3.64 -2.10 -7.19
CA TRP A 10 -2.45 -2.50 -7.95
C TRP A 10 -1.16 -1.99 -7.30
N LEU A 11 -1.15 -0.74 -6.82
CA LEU A 11 -0.06 -0.17 -6.03
C LEU A 11 0.09 -0.90 -4.70
N GLY A 12 -1.01 -1.16 -3.98
CA GLY A 12 -1.00 -2.01 -2.79
C GLY A 12 -0.39 -3.38 -3.08
N ALA A 13 -0.78 -4.04 -4.18
CA ALA A 13 -0.19 -5.31 -4.55
C ALA A 13 1.31 -5.21 -4.92
N THR A 14 1.78 -4.12 -5.54
CA THR A 14 3.19 -4.03 -6.00
C THR A 14 4.15 -3.55 -4.93
N VAL A 15 3.77 -2.56 -4.13
CA VAL A 15 4.70 -1.88 -3.20
C VAL A 15 4.42 -2.12 -1.72
N GLN A 16 3.22 -2.58 -1.33
CA GLN A 16 2.89 -2.82 0.08
C GLN A 16 3.80 -3.89 0.70
N ALA A 17 4.31 -3.61 1.90
CA ALA A 17 5.07 -4.58 2.67
C ALA A 17 4.19 -5.79 3.05
N MET A 18 4.66 -6.98 2.67
CA MET A 18 4.10 -8.24 3.13
C MET A 18 5.14 -9.00 3.94
N TYR A 19 4.64 -9.63 4.99
CA TYR A 19 5.41 -10.38 5.95
C TYR A 19 4.89 -11.82 6.03
N ARG A 20 5.74 -12.74 6.42
CA ARG A 20 5.40 -14.11 6.73
C ARG A 20 5.56 -14.35 8.22
N CYS A 21 4.51 -14.88 8.85
CA CYS A 21 4.58 -15.27 10.24
C CYS A 21 5.50 -16.49 10.39
N ARG A 22 6.49 -16.41 11.28
CA ARG A 22 7.38 -17.54 11.58
C ARG A 22 6.73 -18.63 12.44
N VAL A 23 5.56 -18.35 13.04
CA VAL A 23 4.83 -19.28 13.92
C VAL A 23 3.85 -20.14 13.11
N CYS A 24 2.94 -19.52 12.36
CA CYS A 24 1.90 -20.25 11.62
C CYS A 24 2.17 -20.33 10.11
N GLY A 25 3.19 -19.63 9.60
CA GLY A 25 3.57 -19.64 8.19
C GLY A 25 2.67 -18.78 7.28
N SER A 26 1.65 -18.11 7.83
CA SER A 26 0.72 -17.25 7.08
C SER A 26 1.40 -15.99 6.56
N GLU A 27 0.90 -15.48 5.43
CA GLU A 27 1.29 -14.18 4.89
C GLU A 27 0.37 -13.08 5.45
N THR A 28 0.95 -11.96 5.86
CA THR A 28 0.24 -10.86 6.50
C THR A 28 0.95 -9.53 6.23
N GLU A 29 0.20 -8.44 6.15
CA GLU A 29 0.74 -7.08 6.08
C GLU A 29 1.34 -6.59 7.42
N ARG A 30 1.13 -7.34 8.51
CA ARG A 30 1.57 -6.94 9.85
C ARG A 30 2.96 -7.46 10.16
N ALA A 31 3.82 -6.56 10.63
CA ALA A 31 5.15 -6.90 11.14
C ALA A 31 5.12 -7.79 12.40
N VAL A 32 3.97 -7.96 13.04
CA VAL A 32 3.78 -8.89 14.17
C VAL A 32 2.54 -9.74 13.94
N HIS A 33 2.69 -11.06 14.09
CA HIS A 33 1.61 -12.03 14.00
C HIS A 33 1.87 -13.22 14.93
N CYS A 34 0.81 -13.80 15.50
CA CYS A 34 0.92 -14.84 16.54
C CYS A 34 1.83 -14.46 17.73
N GLY A 35 1.94 -13.17 18.05
CA GLY A 35 2.81 -12.68 19.13
C GLY A 35 4.31 -12.67 18.82
N SER A 36 4.71 -12.94 17.56
CA SER A 36 6.11 -12.91 17.11
C SER A 36 6.32 -11.90 15.99
N ALA A 37 7.55 -11.40 15.85
CA ALA A 37 7.92 -10.59 14.69
C ALA A 37 7.85 -11.43 13.40
N SER A 38 7.07 -10.94 12.44
CA SER A 38 6.92 -11.51 11.12
C SER A 38 8.11 -11.11 10.24
N GLU A 39 8.52 -12.00 9.33
CA GLU A 39 9.64 -11.78 8.42
C GLU A 39 9.17 -11.15 7.12
N ARG A 40 9.79 -10.05 6.69
CA ARG A 40 9.40 -9.39 5.44
C ARG A 40 9.75 -10.29 4.26
N ILE A 41 8.77 -10.55 3.40
CA ILE A 41 8.94 -11.37 2.20
C ILE A 41 8.91 -10.55 0.89
N ARG A 42 8.22 -9.40 0.86
CA ARG A 42 8.16 -8.49 -0.30
C ARG A 42 7.69 -7.09 0.09
N GLY A 43 7.78 -6.17 -0.86
CA GLY A 43 7.41 -4.77 -0.69
C GLY A 43 8.43 -3.96 0.11
N PHE A 44 8.18 -2.67 0.23
CA PHE A 44 9.07 -1.77 0.95
C PHE A 44 8.59 -1.57 2.39
N GLY A 45 9.48 -1.70 3.36
CA GLY A 45 9.15 -1.59 4.78
C GLY A 45 8.49 -0.28 5.23
N TRP A 46 8.69 0.78 4.46
CA TRP A 46 8.13 2.11 4.68
C TRP A 46 6.83 2.33 3.90
N MET A 47 6.47 1.43 2.98
CA MET A 47 5.25 1.49 2.17
C MET A 47 4.15 0.69 2.86
N THR A 48 3.58 1.28 3.91
CA THR A 48 2.37 0.78 4.58
C THR A 48 1.13 1.19 3.79
N ASN A 49 -0.04 0.65 4.15
CA ASN A 49 -1.32 1.02 3.55
C ASN A 49 -1.56 2.55 3.59
N ASP A 50 -1.13 3.21 4.67
CA ASP A 50 -1.19 4.68 4.81
C ASP A 50 -0.31 5.41 3.78
N ALA A 51 0.87 4.88 3.48
CA ALA A 51 1.77 5.47 2.49
C ALA A 51 1.20 5.36 1.07
N VAL A 52 0.56 4.22 0.75
CA VAL A 52 -0.15 4.01 -0.52
C VAL A 52 -1.31 5.00 -0.63
N ASN A 53 -2.15 5.10 0.40
CA ASN A 53 -3.27 6.04 0.43
C ASN A 53 -2.82 7.51 0.28
N LEU A 54 -1.73 7.90 0.94
CA LEU A 54 -1.17 9.24 0.85
C LEU A 54 -0.70 9.54 -0.58
N LEU A 55 0.03 8.61 -1.19
CA LEU A 55 0.54 8.79 -2.55
C LEU A 55 -0.59 8.83 -3.58
N SER A 56 -1.57 7.93 -3.46
CA SER A 56 -2.78 7.92 -4.27
C SER A 56 -3.55 9.23 -4.15
N SER A 57 -3.70 9.76 -2.93
CA SER A 57 -4.39 11.04 -2.68
C SER A 57 -3.61 12.24 -3.24
N LEU A 58 -2.28 12.26 -3.09
CA LEU A 58 -1.42 13.31 -3.65
C LEU A 58 -1.48 13.32 -5.18
N MET A 59 -1.41 12.14 -5.82
CA MET A 59 -1.52 12.04 -7.27
C MET A 59 -2.90 12.48 -7.77
N ALA A 60 -3.98 12.05 -7.10
CA ALA A 60 -5.33 12.46 -7.45
C ALA A 60 -5.53 13.98 -7.28
N GLY A 61 -5.01 14.56 -6.18
CA GLY A 61 -5.05 15.99 -5.92
C GLY A 61 -4.26 16.81 -6.95
N ALA A 62 -3.06 16.35 -7.32
CA ALA A 62 -2.24 17.00 -8.34
C ALA A 62 -2.91 16.98 -9.72
N LEU A 63 -3.47 15.84 -10.13
CA LEU A 63 -4.24 15.72 -11.38
C LEU A 63 -5.48 16.64 -11.38
N ALA A 64 -6.20 16.70 -10.27
CA ALA A 64 -7.36 17.57 -10.14
C ALA A 64 -6.98 19.06 -10.22
N ALA A 65 -5.89 19.47 -9.57
CA ALA A 65 -5.38 20.84 -9.66
C ALA A 65 -4.97 21.20 -11.09
N LEU A 66 -4.24 20.31 -11.77
CA LEU A 66 -3.77 20.55 -13.14
C LEU A 66 -4.93 20.64 -14.15
N LEU A 67 -5.98 19.84 -13.97
CA LEU A 67 -7.20 19.92 -14.78
C LEU A 67 -8.04 21.15 -14.46
N GLY A 68 -8.09 21.56 -13.18
CA GLY A 68 -8.79 22.77 -12.76
C GLY A 68 -8.16 24.06 -13.27
N GLU A 69 -6.84 24.08 -13.48
CA GLU A 69 -6.12 25.20 -14.11
C GLU A 69 -6.30 25.24 -15.65
N LEU A 70 -6.76 24.14 -16.26
CA LEU A 70 -6.94 24.00 -17.71
C LEU A 70 -8.39 24.31 -18.17
N LEU A 71 -9.35 24.36 -17.24
CA LEU A 71 -10.77 24.65 -17.46
C LEU A 71 -11.10 26.11 -17.10
#